data_AF-W2S7R1-F1
#
_entry.id   AF-W2S7R1-F1
#
_cell.length_a   1.000
_cell.length_b   1.000
_cell.length_c   1.000
_cell.angle_alpha   90.00
_cell.angle_beta   90.00
_cell.angle_gamma   90.00
#
_symmetry.space_group_name_H-M   'P 1'
#
loop_
_entity.id
_entity.type
_entity.pdbx_description
1 polymer ?
#
loop_
_entity_poly.entity_id
_entity_poly.type
_entity_poly.pdbx_seq_one_letter_code
_entity_poly.pdbx_strand_id
1 'polypeptide(L)'
;MVWMEFDCLKLIDFGGASIDGGEHGSCYQWYNYRRSTPEVSKQTDIFAFGCVMYEILTGRHPYHEFEASENRSHIVQQLYENNRFPNTTNVPLGEVMQGCWHSTFDSMDEVVKALKAKEGTFFTNVPAERLDDGEVRYEEGAGAAEVGEVGEVGEVGEVEGRAYVREGCGEKSRLSMRNERWWEE
;
A
#
# COMPACT_ATOMS: atom_id res chain seq x y z
N MET A 1 -8.82 6.53 32.26
CA MET A 1 -9.07 7.58 31.25
C MET A 1 -7.86 7.62 30.34
N VAL A 2 -7.90 6.88 29.23
CA VAL A 2 -6.89 6.99 28.17
C VAL A 2 -7.68 7.16 26.88
N TRP A 3 -7.49 8.33 26.29
CA TRP A 3 -8.09 8.74 25.04
C TRP A 3 -7.36 8.00 23.92
N MET A 4 -8.05 7.15 23.15
CA MET A 4 -7.68 6.95 21.75
C MET A 4 -8.52 7.95 20.97
N GLU A 5 -8.02 9.17 20.90
CA GLU A 5 -8.63 10.19 20.05
C GLU A 5 -7.84 10.24 18.75
N PHE A 6 -8.55 9.87 17.67
CA PHE A 6 -8.22 9.95 16.24
C PHE A 6 -7.57 8.73 15.57
N ASP A 7 -8.39 7.71 15.26
CA ASP A 7 -8.18 6.85 14.08
C ASP A 7 -8.41 7.67 12.79
N CYS A 8 -7.49 8.59 12.49
CA CYS A 8 -7.61 9.50 11.36
C CYS A 8 -6.49 9.25 10.34
N LEU A 9 -6.87 8.74 9.17
CA LEU A 9 -5.98 8.70 8.01
C LEU A 9 -5.74 10.12 7.48
N LYS A 10 -4.47 10.51 7.38
CA LYS A 10 -4.06 11.78 6.76
C LYS A 10 -3.23 11.48 5.52
N LEU A 11 -3.69 11.98 4.38
CA LEU A 11 -2.90 11.97 3.15
C LEU A 11 -1.82 13.04 3.25
N ILE A 12 -0.59 12.66 2.94
CA ILE A 12 0.58 13.55 2.92
C ILE A 12 1.30 13.41 1.58
N ASP A 13 2.29 14.25 1.35
CA ASP A 13 3.16 14.23 0.15
C ASP A 13 2.45 14.57 -1.18
N PHE A 14 1.93 15.79 -1.26
CA PHE A 14 1.35 16.34 -2.49
C PHE A 14 2.40 17.02 -3.40
N GLY A 15 3.71 16.87 -3.13
CA GLY A 15 4.76 17.59 -3.84
C GLY A 15 4.84 17.29 -5.35
N GLY A 16 4.31 16.14 -5.78
CA GLY A 16 4.20 15.75 -7.18
C GLY A 16 2.78 15.77 -7.77
N ALA A 17 1.78 16.27 -7.04
CA ALA A 17 0.39 16.28 -7.49
C ALA A 17 0.18 17.27 -8.65
N SER A 18 -0.76 16.92 -9.55
CA SER A 18 -1.22 17.85 -10.59
C SER A 18 -2.23 18.84 -10.02
N ILE A 19 -2.13 20.11 -10.43
CA ILE A 19 -3.15 21.14 -10.17
C ILE A 19 -3.92 21.37 -11.48
N ASP A 20 -5.22 21.08 -11.47
CA ASP A 20 -6.13 21.28 -12.61
C ASP A 20 -5.66 20.63 -13.94
N GLY A 21 -4.97 19.49 -13.86
CA GLY A 21 -4.43 18.80 -15.03
C GLY A 21 -3.16 19.45 -15.60
N GLY A 22 -2.55 20.38 -14.84
CA GLY A 22 -1.24 20.92 -15.12
C GLY A 22 -0.11 19.91 -14.94
N GLU A 23 1.12 20.36 -15.18
CA GLU A 23 2.33 19.55 -15.08
C GLU A 23 2.44 18.88 -13.70
N HIS A 24 2.87 17.61 -13.69
CA HIS A 24 2.96 16.79 -12.49
C HIS A 24 4.30 16.05 -12.47
N GLY A 25 4.94 16.03 -11.31
CA GLY A 25 6.21 15.32 -11.09
C GLY A 25 6.04 13.91 -10.53
N SER A 26 4.83 13.53 -10.11
CA SER A 26 4.55 12.19 -9.59
C SER A 26 4.31 11.19 -10.71
N CYS A 27 4.90 10.01 -10.56
CA CYS A 27 4.65 8.86 -11.40
C CYS A 27 3.90 7.81 -10.59
N TYR A 28 2.84 7.27 -11.17
CA TYR A 28 2.24 6.07 -10.63
C TYR A 28 3.22 4.89 -10.66
N GLN A 29 3.04 3.95 -9.73
CA GLN A 29 3.73 2.66 -9.77
C GLN A 29 3.16 1.79 -10.89
N TRP A 30 3.95 0.80 -11.31
CA TRP A 30 3.59 -0.10 -12.42
C TRP A 30 2.29 -0.91 -12.21
N TYR A 31 1.81 -0.99 -10.96
CA TYR A 31 0.63 -1.75 -10.55
C TYR A 31 -0.57 -0.89 -10.12
N ASN A 32 -0.45 0.43 -10.04
CA ASN A 32 -1.55 1.30 -9.59
C ASN A 32 -1.98 2.32 -10.65
N TYR A 33 -1.65 2.05 -11.91
CA TYR A 33 -2.03 2.88 -13.04
C TYR A 33 -2.43 2.06 -14.26
N ARG A 34 -3.53 2.47 -14.87
CA ARG A 34 -3.96 2.06 -16.20
C ARG A 34 -3.76 3.25 -17.14
N ARG A 35 -3.11 3.02 -18.28
CA ARG A 35 -2.91 4.05 -19.31
C ARG A 35 -4.20 4.81 -19.62
N SER A 36 -4.11 6.12 -19.55
CA SER A 36 -5.20 7.05 -19.76
C SER A 36 -4.73 8.28 -20.54
N THR A 37 -5.66 9.00 -21.16
CA THR A 37 -5.41 10.31 -21.74
C THR A 37 -6.53 11.26 -21.31
N PRO A 38 -6.25 12.29 -20.49
CA PRO A 38 -4.92 12.69 -19.98
C PRO A 38 -4.30 11.66 -19.03
N GLU A 39 -2.98 11.74 -18.84
CA GLU A 39 -2.21 10.80 -18.02
C GLU A 39 -2.62 10.85 -16.55
N VAL A 40 -2.86 12.06 -16.03
CA VAL A 40 -3.39 12.30 -14.68
C VAL A 40 -4.80 12.87 -14.80
N SER A 41 -5.71 12.29 -14.03
CA SER A 41 -7.11 12.68 -13.95
C SER A 41 -7.75 12.16 -12.66
N LYS A 42 -8.96 12.64 -12.34
CA LYS A 42 -9.78 12.04 -11.28
C LYS A 42 -9.95 10.53 -11.44
N GLN A 43 -10.07 10.05 -12.69
CA GLN A 43 -10.29 8.64 -12.96
C GLN A 43 -9.06 7.79 -12.65
N THR A 44 -7.87 8.31 -12.93
CA THR A 44 -6.61 7.60 -12.63
C THR A 44 -6.36 7.55 -11.12
N ASP A 45 -6.77 8.58 -10.38
CA ASP A 45 -6.74 8.57 -8.91
C ASP A 45 -7.76 7.60 -8.30
N ILE A 46 -8.98 7.52 -8.85
CA ILE A 46 -9.99 6.52 -8.44
C ILE A 46 -9.47 5.10 -8.71
N PHE A 47 -8.83 4.87 -9.87
CA PHE A 47 -8.21 3.59 -10.19
C PHE A 47 -7.12 3.23 -9.17
N ALA A 48 -6.19 4.16 -8.91
CA ALA A 48 -5.11 3.97 -7.96
C ALA A 48 -5.62 3.71 -6.54
N PHE A 49 -6.70 4.38 -6.12
CA PHE A 49 -7.37 4.12 -4.85
C PHE A 49 -7.90 2.69 -4.73
N GLY A 50 -8.48 2.14 -5.80
CA GLY A 50 -8.87 0.73 -5.85
C GLY A 50 -7.68 -0.22 -5.63
N CYS A 51 -6.51 0.12 -6.16
CA CYS A 51 -5.28 -0.63 -5.92
C CYS A 51 -4.79 -0.52 -4.47
N VAL A 52 -4.86 0.67 -3.87
CA VAL A 52 -4.52 0.89 -2.44
C VAL A 52 -5.45 0.10 -1.53
N MET A 53 -6.76 0.09 -1.80
CA MET A 53 -7.71 -0.74 -1.04
C MET A 53 -7.36 -2.22 -1.11
N TYR A 54 -7.02 -2.72 -2.30
CA TYR A 54 -6.60 -4.10 -2.48
C TYR A 54 -5.34 -4.42 -1.67
N GLU A 55 -4.37 -3.51 -1.69
CA GLU A 55 -3.13 -3.65 -0.94
C GLU A 55 -3.36 -3.68 0.57
N ILE A 56 -4.18 -2.76 1.11
CA ILE A 56 -4.53 -2.72 2.54
C ILE A 56 -5.21 -4.03 2.97
N LEU A 57 -6.15 -4.55 2.18
CA LEU A 57 -6.99 -5.69 2.57
C LEU A 57 -6.35 -7.05 2.34
N THR A 58 -5.36 -7.13 1.46
CA THR A 58 -4.67 -8.40 1.13
C THR A 58 -3.22 -8.43 1.60
N GLY A 59 -2.64 -7.29 1.99
CA GLY A 59 -1.23 -7.13 2.30
C GLY A 59 -0.31 -7.19 1.07
N ARG A 60 -0.86 -7.17 -0.15
CA ARG A 60 -0.12 -7.25 -1.41
C ARG A 60 -0.74 -6.32 -2.45
N HIS A 61 0.08 -5.59 -3.18
CA HIS A 61 -0.43 -4.80 -4.29
C HIS A 61 -0.99 -5.70 -5.42
N PRO A 62 -1.85 -5.17 -6.30
CA PRO A 62 -2.32 -5.89 -7.49
C PRO A 62 -1.19 -6.51 -8.30
N TYR A 63 -1.35 -7.75 -8.72
CA TYR A 63 -0.39 -8.48 -9.55
C TYR A 63 1.03 -8.60 -8.97
N HIS A 64 1.14 -8.66 -7.64
CA HIS A 64 2.38 -8.90 -6.90
C HIS A 64 3.18 -10.12 -7.42
N GLU A 65 2.54 -11.15 -7.97
CA GLU A 65 3.20 -12.30 -8.56
C GLU A 65 4.19 -11.97 -9.70
N PHE A 66 4.09 -10.78 -10.31
CA PHE A 66 5.01 -10.34 -11.36
C PHE A 66 6.15 -9.46 -10.86
N GLU A 67 6.29 -9.21 -9.55
CA GLU A 67 7.27 -8.26 -9.02
C GLU A 67 8.71 -8.56 -9.47
N ALA A 68 9.10 -9.84 -9.51
CA ALA A 68 10.41 -10.30 -9.96
C ALA A 68 10.59 -10.33 -11.49
N SER A 69 9.54 -10.05 -12.27
CA SER A 69 9.60 -10.05 -13.74
C SER A 69 10.16 -8.73 -14.27
N GLU A 70 11.13 -8.81 -15.19
CA GLU A 70 11.66 -7.64 -15.91
C GLU A 70 10.58 -6.95 -16.77
N ASN A 71 9.56 -7.69 -17.20
CA ASN A 71 8.46 -7.19 -18.05
C ASN A 71 7.18 -6.87 -17.27
N ARG A 72 7.24 -6.79 -15.94
CA ARG A 72 6.06 -6.60 -15.06
C ARG A 72 5.14 -5.46 -15.47
N SER A 73 5.70 -4.30 -15.80
CA SER A 73 4.95 -3.12 -16.22
C SER A 73 4.18 -3.37 -17.52
N HIS A 74 4.78 -4.09 -18.48
CA HIS A 74 4.12 -4.41 -19.74
C HIS A 74 3.00 -5.42 -19.55
N ILE A 75 3.25 -6.48 -18.77
CA ILE A 75 2.27 -7.53 -18.48
C ILE A 75 1.04 -6.93 -17.78
N VAL A 76 1.24 -6.11 -16.74
CA VAL A 76 0.15 -5.51 -15.99
C VAL A 76 -0.63 -4.50 -16.84
N GLN A 77 0.04 -3.66 -17.64
CA GLN A 77 -0.68 -2.76 -18.55
C GLN A 77 -1.55 -3.53 -19.55
N GLN A 78 -1.04 -4.64 -20.12
CA GLN A 78 -1.86 -5.48 -21.00
C GLN A 78 -3.06 -6.08 -20.28
N LEU A 79 -2.93 -6.50 -19.02
CA LEU A 79 -4.06 -7.00 -18.25
C LEU A 79 -5.13 -5.90 -18.05
N TYR A 80 -4.72 -4.70 -17.63
CA TYR A 80 -5.63 -3.58 -17.44
C TYR A 80 -6.29 -3.09 -18.75
N GLU A 81 -5.53 -3.02 -19.85
CA GLU A 81 -6.07 -2.69 -21.18
C GLU A 81 -7.15 -3.68 -21.61
N ASN A 82 -7.00 -4.97 -21.25
CA ASN A 82 -7.96 -6.03 -21.52
C ASN A 82 -9.08 -6.13 -20.46
N ASN A 83 -9.21 -5.15 -19.55
CA ASN A 83 -10.15 -5.17 -18.41
C ASN A 83 -10.05 -6.45 -17.55
N ARG A 84 -8.84 -6.97 -17.43
CA ARG A 84 -8.53 -8.07 -16.51
C ARG A 84 -7.94 -7.45 -15.25
N PHE A 85 -8.56 -7.75 -14.12
CA PHE A 85 -8.17 -7.25 -12.81
C PHE A 85 -7.93 -8.42 -11.84
N PRO A 86 -7.26 -8.19 -10.70
CA PRO A 86 -7.16 -9.21 -9.67
C PRO A 86 -8.53 -9.74 -9.23
N ASN A 87 -8.57 -11.02 -8.88
CA ASN A 87 -9.77 -11.62 -8.34
C ASN A 87 -10.07 -11.08 -6.94
N THR A 88 -11.27 -10.53 -6.76
CA THR A 88 -11.74 -9.96 -5.49
C THR A 88 -12.92 -10.70 -4.86
N THR A 89 -13.30 -11.90 -5.36
CA THR A 89 -14.47 -12.66 -4.88
C THR A 89 -14.49 -12.87 -3.37
N ASN A 90 -13.33 -13.15 -2.76
CA ASN A 90 -13.20 -13.37 -1.32
C ASN A 90 -12.50 -12.21 -0.60
N VAL A 91 -12.32 -11.08 -1.29
CA VAL A 91 -11.73 -9.89 -0.69
C VAL A 91 -12.87 -8.99 -0.25
N PRO A 92 -12.93 -8.63 1.04
CA PRO A 92 -13.92 -7.69 1.54
C PRO A 92 -13.88 -6.36 0.73
N LEU A 93 -15.03 -5.69 0.51
CA LEU A 93 -15.17 -4.53 -0.41
C LEU A 93 -14.77 -4.82 -1.87
N GLY A 94 -14.69 -6.09 -2.29
CA GLY A 94 -14.33 -6.49 -3.65
C GLY A 94 -15.11 -5.78 -4.74
N GLU A 95 -16.40 -5.55 -4.55
CA GLU A 95 -17.26 -4.82 -5.49
C GLU A 95 -16.84 -3.35 -5.65
N VAL A 96 -16.42 -2.68 -4.57
CA VAL A 96 -15.97 -1.28 -4.62
C VAL A 96 -14.65 -1.18 -5.38
N MET A 97 -13.71 -2.10 -5.13
CA MET A 97 -12.45 -2.18 -5.89
C MET A 97 -12.71 -2.41 -7.38
N GLN A 98 -13.61 -3.35 -7.72
CA GLN A 98 -13.98 -3.60 -9.12
C GLN A 98 -14.61 -2.37 -9.76
N GLY A 99 -15.47 -1.63 -9.05
CA GLY A 99 -16.04 -0.39 -9.54
C GLY A 99 -14.99 0.69 -9.83
N CYS A 100 -13.98 0.83 -8.96
CA CYS A 100 -12.86 1.72 -9.19
C CYS A 100 -12.08 1.35 -10.46
N TRP A 101 -11.79 0.07 -10.67
CA TRP A 101 -10.99 -0.39 -11.82
C TRP A 101 -11.74 -0.38 -13.16
N HIS A 102 -13.05 -0.61 -13.14
CA HIS A 102 -13.91 -0.55 -14.32
C HIS A 102 -14.40 0.85 -14.66
N SER A 103 -13.97 1.87 -13.90
CA SER A 103 -14.42 3.26 -14.08
C SER A 103 -15.94 3.41 -13.96
N THR A 104 -16.55 2.72 -12.99
CA THR A 104 -17.99 2.86 -12.71
C THR A 104 -18.33 4.03 -11.80
N PHE A 105 -17.31 4.70 -11.25
CA PHE A 105 -17.43 5.85 -10.38
C PHE A 105 -16.82 7.07 -11.06
N ASP A 106 -17.55 8.18 -11.13
CA ASP A 106 -17.10 9.44 -11.74
C ASP A 106 -16.43 10.38 -10.72
N SER A 107 -16.53 10.05 -9.43
CA SER A 107 -16.00 10.84 -8.31
C SER A 107 -15.70 10.00 -7.07
N MET A 108 -14.82 10.52 -6.21
CA MET A 108 -14.57 9.91 -4.90
C MET A 108 -15.81 9.95 -3.97
N ASP A 109 -16.73 10.90 -4.15
CA ASP A 109 -17.97 10.95 -3.37
C ASP A 109 -18.85 9.71 -3.60
N GLU A 110 -18.89 9.21 -4.84
CA GLU A 110 -19.59 7.97 -5.17
C GLU A 110 -18.91 6.75 -4.55
N VAL A 111 -17.57 6.72 -4.56
CA VAL A 111 -16.79 5.69 -3.88
C VAL A 111 -17.09 5.71 -2.37
N VAL A 112 -17.08 6.88 -1.74
CA VAL A 112 -17.42 7.05 -0.31
C VAL A 112 -18.83 6.57 -0.02
N LYS A 113 -19.80 6.90 -0.89
CA LYS A 113 -21.19 6.43 -0.75
C LYS A 113 -21.27 4.90 -0.83
N ALA A 114 -20.52 4.28 -1.75
CA ALA A 114 -20.46 2.83 -1.87
C ALA A 114 -19.81 2.18 -0.63
N LEU A 115 -18.74 2.77 -0.09
CA LEU A 115 -18.10 2.31 1.14
C LEU A 115 -19.05 2.37 2.34
N LYS A 116 -19.72 3.51 2.55
CA LYS A 116 -20.71 3.68 3.63
C LYS A 116 -21.87 2.70 3.55
N ALA A 117 -22.31 2.37 2.34
CA ALA A 117 -23.34 1.35 2.15
C ALA A 117 -22.90 -0.06 2.57
N LYS A 118 -21.58 -0.32 2.65
CA LYS A 118 -20.99 -1.60 3.07
C LYS A 118 -20.53 -1.61 4.54
N GLU A 119 -20.40 -0.46 5.22
CA GLU A 119 -20.01 -0.37 6.65
C GLU A 119 -20.88 -1.26 7.55
N GLY A 120 -22.20 -1.35 7.28
CA GLY A 120 -23.13 -2.19 8.02
C GLY A 120 -22.98 -3.71 7.83
N THR A 121 -22.07 -4.14 6.95
CA THR A 121 -21.81 -5.56 6.64
C THR A 121 -20.44 -6.04 7.11
N PHE A 122 -19.58 -5.14 7.58
CA PHE A 122 -18.15 -5.38 7.79
C PHE A 122 -17.74 -5.54 9.26
N PHE A 123 -18.31 -4.73 10.15
CA PHE A 123 -17.89 -4.68 11.56
C PHE A 123 -18.75 -5.53 12.50
N THR A 124 -19.76 -6.25 12.00
CA THR A 124 -20.61 -7.12 12.85
C THR A 124 -19.92 -8.44 13.25
N ASN A 125 -18.74 -8.74 12.70
CA ASN A 125 -18.00 -9.98 12.97
C ASN A 125 -16.64 -9.76 13.67
N VAL A 126 -16.37 -8.56 14.18
CA VAL A 126 -15.31 -8.38 15.18
C VAL A 126 -16.00 -8.51 16.55
N PRO A 127 -15.93 -9.67 17.22
CA PRO A 127 -16.35 -9.73 18.61
C PRO A 127 -15.52 -8.72 19.38
N ALA A 128 -16.18 -7.89 20.18
CA ALA A 128 -15.54 -7.00 21.13
C ALA A 128 -14.87 -7.84 22.22
N GLU A 129 -13.74 -8.47 21.89
CA GLU A 129 -12.93 -9.15 22.89
C GLU A 129 -12.15 -8.09 23.66
N ARG A 130 -12.62 -7.91 24.91
CA ARG A 130 -11.93 -7.17 25.95
C ARG A 130 -10.48 -7.65 26.00
N LEU A 131 -9.54 -6.73 25.85
CA LEU A 131 -8.18 -6.96 26.30
C LEU A 131 -8.23 -6.98 27.83
N ASP A 132 -8.44 -8.17 28.41
CA ASP A 132 -8.15 -8.43 29.82
C ASP A 132 -6.64 -8.27 30.02
N ASP A 133 -6.31 -7.54 31.08
CA ASP A 133 -5.02 -7.17 31.63
C ASP A 133 -4.21 -8.36 32.20
N GLY A 134 -4.28 -9.51 31.52
CA GLY A 134 -3.60 -10.75 31.89
C GLY A 134 -2.19 -10.85 31.33
N GLU A 135 -1.20 -10.80 32.22
CA GLU A 135 0.20 -11.18 32.02
C GLU A 135 0.34 -12.54 31.31
N VAL A 136 0.80 -12.55 30.05
CA VAL A 136 1.07 -13.79 29.31
C VAL A 136 2.46 -14.29 29.68
N ARG A 137 2.51 -15.43 30.39
CA ARG A 137 3.72 -16.26 30.54
C ARG A 137 3.77 -17.27 29.40
N TYR A 138 4.91 -17.34 28.72
CA TYR A 138 5.16 -18.36 27.71
C TYR A 138 5.53 -19.69 28.40
N GLU A 139 4.83 -20.77 28.10
CA GLU A 139 5.21 -22.12 28.52
C GLU A 139 6.20 -22.74 27.52
N GLU A 140 7.31 -23.28 28.02
CA GLU A 140 8.28 -24.06 27.24
C GLU A 140 7.71 -25.45 26.91
N GLY A 141 7.36 -25.65 25.63
CA GLY A 141 7.01 -26.96 25.08
C GLY A 141 8.25 -27.70 24.57
N ALA A 142 8.64 -28.77 25.27
CA ALA A 142 9.71 -29.68 24.92
C ALA A 142 9.45 -30.45 23.60
N GLY A 143 10.47 -30.56 22.76
CA GLY A 143 10.46 -31.40 21.56
C GLY A 143 11.87 -31.59 21.01
N ALA A 144 12.55 -32.63 21.49
CA ALA A 144 13.89 -33.01 21.07
C ALA A 144 13.92 -33.61 19.66
N ALA A 145 14.85 -33.15 18.83
CA ALA A 145 15.40 -33.90 17.70
C ALA A 145 16.91 -33.65 17.67
N GLU A 146 17.69 -34.65 18.09
CA GLU A 146 19.14 -34.70 17.91
C GLU A 146 19.46 -35.08 16.46
N VAL A 147 20.35 -34.33 15.79
CA VAL A 147 21.45 -34.89 14.97
C VAL A 147 22.60 -33.89 14.87
N GLY A 148 23.76 -34.24 15.44
CA GLY A 148 25.09 -34.12 14.81
C GLY A 148 25.80 -32.76 14.70
N GLU A 149 26.78 -32.56 15.59
CA GLU A 149 27.94 -31.64 15.57
C GLU A 149 28.77 -31.67 14.26
N VAL A 150 29.72 -30.77 13.90
CA VAL A 150 30.26 -29.44 14.27
C VAL A 150 31.26 -29.11 13.14
N GLY A 151 31.48 -27.83 12.78
CA GLY A 151 32.57 -27.44 11.87
C GLY A 151 32.81 -25.92 11.76
N GLU A 152 33.51 -25.39 12.76
CA GLU A 152 34.43 -24.24 12.78
C GLU A 152 34.02 -22.80 12.33
N VAL A 153 34.12 -21.93 13.35
CA VAL A 153 34.34 -20.49 13.51
C VAL A 153 35.02 -19.71 12.37
N GLY A 154 34.50 -18.51 12.09
CA GLY A 154 35.20 -17.47 11.33
C GLY A 154 34.56 -16.08 11.46
N GLU A 155 35.01 -15.35 12.49
CA GLU A 155 35.11 -13.89 12.68
C GLU A 155 34.00 -12.87 12.36
N VAL A 156 33.97 -11.88 13.25
CA VAL A 156 33.09 -10.73 13.39
C VAL A 156 33.44 -9.65 12.37
N GLY A 157 32.43 -9.05 11.74
CA GLY A 157 32.60 -7.86 10.89
C GLY A 157 31.33 -7.02 10.88
N GLU A 158 31.31 -5.99 11.73
CA GLU A 158 30.35 -4.89 11.69
C GLU A 158 30.54 -4.10 10.39
N VAL A 159 29.49 -3.96 9.57
CA VAL A 159 29.45 -2.98 8.48
C VAL A 159 28.12 -2.26 8.49
N GLU A 160 28.26 -0.95 8.68
CA GLU A 160 27.25 0.10 8.71
C GLU A 160 26.15 -0.06 7.67
N GLY A 161 24.95 0.34 8.08
CA GLY A 161 23.77 0.44 7.24
C GLY A 161 24.04 1.20 5.94
N ARG A 162 23.71 0.54 4.82
CA ARG A 162 23.41 1.18 3.55
C ARG A 162 22.19 0.50 2.96
N ALA A 163 21.02 1.09 3.19
CA ALA A 163 19.89 0.90 2.30
C ALA A 163 20.25 1.55 0.96
N TYR A 164 20.30 0.76 -0.12
CA TYR A 164 20.44 1.28 -1.47
C TYR A 164 19.06 1.62 -2.02
N VAL A 165 18.81 2.90 -2.25
CA VAL A 165 17.71 3.34 -3.12
C VAL A 165 18.24 3.33 -4.54
N ARG A 166 17.72 2.43 -5.38
CA ARG A 166 17.99 2.43 -6.82
C ARG A 166 16.97 3.34 -7.49
N GLU A 167 17.20 4.65 -7.43
CA GLU A 167 16.41 5.63 -8.16
C GLU A 167 16.94 5.81 -9.58
N GLY A 168 16.07 5.55 -10.55
CA GLY A 168 16.31 5.84 -11.96
C GLY A 168 15.84 7.25 -12.30
N CYS A 169 16.76 8.00 -12.91
CA CYS A 169 16.57 9.18 -13.77
C CYS A 169 16.04 10.49 -13.14
N GLY A 170 16.96 11.44 -12.91
CA GLY A 170 16.67 12.86 -12.66
C GLY A 170 17.83 13.58 -11.97
N GLU A 171 18.32 14.68 -12.55
CA GLU A 171 19.55 15.39 -12.15
C GLU A 171 19.59 15.91 -10.70
N LYS A 172 20.77 15.78 -10.07
CA LYS A 172 21.04 16.22 -8.69
C LYS A 172 21.21 17.73 -8.60
N SER A 173 20.23 18.44 -8.04
CA SER A 173 20.50 19.66 -7.28
C SER A 173 20.56 19.34 -5.79
N ARG A 174 21.77 19.39 -5.23
CA ARG A 174 22.08 19.22 -3.82
C ARG A 174 21.49 20.38 -3.00
N LEU A 175 20.32 20.19 -2.41
CA LEU A 175 19.82 21.06 -1.34
C LEU A 175 20.11 20.40 0.01
N SER A 176 21.11 20.95 0.71
CA SER A 176 21.32 20.69 2.13
C SER A 176 20.25 21.47 2.89
N MET A 177 19.17 20.80 3.28
CA MET A 177 18.21 21.40 4.21
C MET A 177 18.72 21.18 5.63
N ARG A 178 19.32 22.25 6.18
CA ARG A 178 19.44 22.43 7.62
C ARG A 178 18.02 22.50 8.19
N ASN A 179 17.85 21.80 9.30
CA ASN A 179 16.71 21.81 10.20
C ASN A 179 16.25 23.24 10.50
N GLU A 180 15.13 23.68 9.94
CA GLU A 180 14.42 24.87 10.42
C GLU A 180 12.95 24.53 10.62
N ARG A 181 12.50 24.82 11.83
CA ARG A 181 11.16 24.61 12.39
C ARG A 181 10.11 25.34 11.54
N TRP A 182 9.11 24.61 11.07
CA TRP A 182 7.91 25.20 10.48
C TRP A 182 6.68 24.53 11.07
N TRP A 183 6.36 24.79 12.36
CA TRP A 183 5.04 24.54 12.97
C TRP A 183 4.82 25.39 14.24
N GLU A 184 5.05 26.70 14.14
CA GLU A 184 4.45 27.65 15.08
C GLU A 184 3.92 28.84 14.27
N GLU A 185 2.61 28.85 14.04
CA GLU A 185 1.67 29.97 14.20
C GLU A 185 0.23 29.52 13.89
#